data_AF-A0A158GW13-F1
#
_entry.id   AF-A0A158GW13-F1
#
_cell.length_a   1.000
_cell.length_b   1.000
_cell.length_c   1.000
_cell.angle_alpha   90.00
_cell.angle_beta   90.00
_cell.angle_gamma   90.00
#
_symmetry.space_group_name_H-M   'P 1'
#
loop_
_entity.id
_entity.type
_entity.pdbx_description
1 polymer ?
#
loop_
_entity_poly.entity_id
_entity_poly.type
_entity_poly.pdbx_seq_one_letter_code
_entity_poly.pdbx_strand_id
1 'polypeptide(L)'
;MSEKNPNQTISNILEAFEAALKSGDTAAAVALFQPDGYWRDLVAFTWNIKTMEGREQIAAMLDSQLATVKPSKLKIADNETATEGDGVTQAWITFETGVARGTGFIRVKDGKIWTLLTTMTELKGHEEPKGFKRPMGAEHGARTNRTSWKENRQTELETLGYDKQPYCLVVGGGQGGIALGARLRQLGVPAIIVDKNERPGDAWRARYKTLCLHDPVWYDHMPYLPFPDNWPVFSPKDKIGDWLEMYTKVMELNYWGSTTCKSAQYDETAGEWIVEVERGGEMLTLRPKQLVLATGMSGKPNLPKFKGMDVFKGEQHHSSKHPGPDAYKGKKVVVIGANNSAHDICGALWEAGVDVTMVQRSSTHIVKSDSLMDLALGDLYSERAVAAGMTTMKADLTFASIPYKILHEFQIPVYKAIKERDAEFYDRLEKRGFMLDFGDDDSGLFMKYLRRGSGYYIDVGAADLVADGKIKLKSGVDVAELKEHSVVLSDGSELEADLVVYATGYGSMNGWAADLISREVADKVGKVWGLGSNTTKDPGPWEGEQRNMWKPTQQQALWFHGGNLHQSRHYSQYLSLQLKARMEGIPTPVFGLQEVHHLS
;
A
#
# COMPACT_ATOMS: atom_id res chain seq x y z
N MET A 1 -13.05 24.79 -37.37
CA MET A 1 -11.88 24.75 -36.46
C MET A 1 -11.07 23.54 -36.88
N SER A 2 -9.81 23.72 -37.27
CA SER A 2 -8.94 22.58 -37.58
C SER A 2 -8.85 21.72 -36.32
N GLU A 3 -9.24 20.45 -36.38
CA GLU A 3 -8.96 19.49 -35.32
C GLU A 3 -7.46 19.56 -35.03
N LYS A 4 -7.09 20.03 -33.84
CA LYS A 4 -5.69 20.03 -33.42
C LYS A 4 -5.30 18.57 -33.24
N ASN A 5 -4.28 18.12 -33.96
CA ASN A 5 -3.75 16.77 -33.78
C ASN A 5 -3.28 16.59 -32.30
N PRO A 6 -3.88 15.68 -31.53
CA PRO A 6 -3.53 15.47 -30.12
C PRO A 6 -2.04 15.19 -29.90
N ASN A 7 -1.42 14.40 -30.78
CA ASN A 7 0.01 14.09 -30.71
C ASN A 7 0.85 15.36 -30.90
N GLN A 8 0.49 16.21 -31.87
CA GLN A 8 1.22 17.44 -32.12
C GLN A 8 1.12 18.40 -30.92
N THR A 9 -0.06 18.48 -30.29
CA THR A 9 -0.28 19.32 -29.09
C THR A 9 0.64 18.90 -27.95
N ILE A 10 0.68 17.60 -27.63
CA ILE A 10 1.54 17.08 -26.56
C ILE A 10 3.02 17.23 -26.94
N SER A 11 3.43 16.85 -28.15
CA SER A 11 4.83 16.97 -28.59
C SER A 11 5.34 18.40 -28.48
N ASN A 12 4.58 19.39 -28.95
CA ASN A 12 4.97 20.81 -28.84
C ASN A 12 5.18 21.24 -27.39
N ILE A 13 4.29 20.82 -26.47
CA ILE A 13 4.41 21.14 -25.05
C ILE A 13 5.63 20.46 -24.44
N LEU A 14 5.89 19.19 -24.75
CA LEU A 14 7.04 18.45 -24.25
C LEU A 14 8.36 19.04 -24.77
N GLU A 15 8.43 19.44 -26.03
CA GLU A 15 9.60 20.11 -26.62
C GLU A 15 9.88 21.46 -25.95
N ALA A 16 8.86 22.30 -25.77
CA ALA A 16 8.99 23.57 -25.07
C ALA A 16 9.40 23.37 -23.60
N PHE A 17 8.82 22.36 -22.95
CA PHE A 17 9.13 22.03 -21.57
C PHE A 17 10.57 21.52 -21.42
N GLU A 18 11.01 20.59 -22.27
CA GLU A 18 12.40 20.11 -22.28
C GLU A 18 13.39 21.26 -22.55
N ALA A 19 13.08 22.18 -23.46
CA ALA A 19 13.93 23.33 -23.75
C ALA A 19 14.09 24.25 -22.53
N ALA A 20 12.99 24.53 -21.81
CA ALA A 20 13.01 25.30 -20.56
C ALA A 20 13.82 24.59 -19.46
N LEU A 21 13.59 23.28 -19.27
CA LEU A 21 14.32 22.48 -18.29
C LEU A 21 15.82 22.41 -18.61
N LYS A 22 16.22 22.27 -19.88
CA LYS A 22 17.63 22.22 -20.29
C LYS A 22 18.35 23.55 -20.14
N SER A 23 17.65 24.66 -20.34
CA SER A 23 18.22 26.01 -20.19
C SER A 23 18.25 26.50 -18.74
N GLY A 24 17.61 25.78 -17.81
CA GLY A 24 17.45 26.23 -16.43
C GLY A 24 16.43 27.36 -16.27
N ASP A 25 15.57 27.58 -17.28
CA ASP A 25 14.54 28.62 -17.24
C ASP A 25 13.29 28.10 -16.54
N THR A 26 13.34 28.14 -15.20
CA THR A 26 12.21 27.74 -14.35
C THR A 26 10.94 28.53 -14.68
N ALA A 27 11.05 29.83 -14.98
CA ALA A 27 9.88 30.66 -15.29
C ALA A 27 9.18 30.19 -16.57
N ALA A 28 9.94 29.88 -17.63
CA ALA A 28 9.39 29.32 -18.86
C ALA A 28 8.77 27.94 -18.65
N ALA A 29 9.43 27.06 -17.87
CA ALA A 29 8.92 25.73 -17.57
C ALA A 29 7.58 25.78 -16.83
N VAL A 30 7.48 26.62 -15.81
CA VAL A 30 6.30 26.78 -14.96
C VAL A 30 5.15 27.49 -15.71
N ALA A 31 5.46 28.35 -16.68
CA ALA A 31 4.47 29.01 -17.53
C ALA A 31 3.64 28.03 -18.38
N LEU A 32 4.19 26.84 -18.69
CA LEU A 32 3.52 25.76 -19.42
C LEU A 32 2.49 25.00 -18.59
N PHE A 33 2.51 25.12 -17.26
CA PHE A 33 1.50 24.53 -16.37
C PHE A 33 0.29 25.44 -16.23
N GLN A 34 -0.88 24.86 -15.98
CA GLN A 34 -2.01 25.62 -15.45
C GLN A 34 -1.62 26.33 -14.14
N PRO A 35 -2.24 27.48 -13.78
CA PRO A 35 -1.96 28.13 -12.50
C PRO A 35 -2.11 27.19 -11.30
N ASP A 36 -3.14 26.35 -11.34
CA ASP A 36 -3.49 25.26 -10.42
C ASP A 36 -3.03 23.89 -10.93
N GLY A 37 -2.02 23.84 -11.80
CA GLY A 37 -1.46 22.60 -12.32
C GLY A 37 -0.68 21.80 -11.28
N TYR A 38 -0.59 20.50 -11.48
CA TYR A 38 0.05 19.55 -10.56
C TYR A 38 1.23 18.86 -11.23
N TRP A 39 2.31 18.68 -10.48
CA TRP A 39 3.38 17.76 -10.84
C TRP A 39 3.56 16.76 -9.71
N ARG A 40 3.21 15.50 -9.97
CA ARG A 40 3.46 14.38 -9.07
C ARG A 40 4.70 13.63 -9.52
N ASP A 41 5.71 13.56 -8.66
CA ASP A 41 6.95 12.86 -8.92
C ASP A 41 7.11 11.65 -8.00
N LEU A 42 7.34 10.49 -8.61
CA LEU A 42 7.71 9.24 -7.96
C LEU A 42 9.21 9.02 -8.20
N VAL A 43 9.99 9.73 -7.38
CA VAL A 43 11.45 9.67 -7.18
C VAL A 43 12.36 10.11 -8.33
N ALA A 44 11.84 10.47 -9.50
CA ALA A 44 12.68 10.77 -10.67
C ALA A 44 13.31 12.16 -10.62
N PHE A 45 12.60 13.16 -10.08
CA PHE A 45 13.06 14.53 -9.93
C PHE A 45 13.39 14.90 -8.49
N THR A 46 12.70 14.26 -7.54
CA THR A 46 12.68 14.71 -6.13
C THR A 46 13.45 13.80 -5.18
N TRP A 47 13.84 12.59 -5.62
CA TRP A 47 14.29 11.50 -4.72
C TRP A 47 13.35 11.28 -3.53
N ASN A 48 12.07 11.57 -3.75
CA ASN A 48 10.98 11.51 -2.81
C ASN A 48 9.71 11.05 -3.56
N ILE A 49 8.64 10.77 -2.83
CA ILE A 49 7.29 10.72 -3.41
C ILE A 49 6.63 12.03 -3.00
N LYS A 50 6.49 12.95 -3.98
CA LYS A 50 6.02 14.31 -3.74
C LYS A 50 5.13 14.79 -4.88
N THR A 51 4.02 15.42 -4.50
CA THR A 51 3.20 16.23 -5.41
C THR A 51 3.48 17.70 -5.13
N MET A 52 3.83 18.44 -6.18
CA MET A 52 3.88 19.89 -6.21
C MET A 52 2.54 20.41 -6.71
N GLU A 53 1.89 21.26 -5.90
CA GLU A 53 0.58 21.84 -6.19
C GLU A 53 0.73 23.31 -6.58
N GLY A 54 0.43 23.61 -7.84
CA GLY A 54 0.54 24.94 -8.41
C GLY A 54 1.96 25.32 -8.83
N ARG A 55 2.00 26.42 -9.58
CA ARG A 55 3.22 26.94 -10.22
C ARG A 55 4.36 27.24 -9.24
N GLU A 56 4.06 27.75 -8.06
CA GLU A 56 5.06 28.13 -7.05
C GLU A 56 5.83 26.91 -6.52
N GLN A 57 5.13 25.83 -6.16
CA GLN A 57 5.77 24.62 -5.66
C GLN A 57 6.57 23.91 -6.75
N ILE A 58 6.09 23.95 -8.00
CA ILE A 58 6.82 23.43 -9.16
C ILE A 58 8.12 24.23 -9.37
N ALA A 59 8.05 25.56 -9.30
CA ALA A 59 9.22 26.42 -9.40
C ALA A 59 10.26 26.09 -8.32
N ALA A 60 9.83 26.01 -7.06
CA ALA A 60 10.71 25.67 -5.93
C ALA A 60 11.40 24.31 -6.10
N MET A 61 10.68 23.31 -6.62
CA MET A 61 11.25 21.99 -6.94
C MET A 61 12.30 22.10 -8.04
N LEU A 62 12.00 22.79 -9.13
CA LEU A 62 12.92 22.96 -10.26
C LEU A 62 14.18 23.74 -9.86
N ASP A 63 14.03 24.87 -9.17
CA ASP A 63 15.16 25.68 -8.69
C ASP A 63 16.09 24.88 -7.78
N SER A 64 15.53 23.94 -6.98
CA SER A 64 16.30 23.06 -6.11
C SER A 64 16.98 21.91 -6.85
N GLN A 65 16.31 21.29 -7.82
CA GLN A 65 16.68 19.95 -8.32
C GLN A 65 17.24 19.96 -9.75
N LEU A 66 16.91 20.95 -10.58
CA LEU A 66 17.13 20.85 -12.03
C LEU A 66 18.61 20.66 -12.42
N ALA A 67 19.53 21.30 -11.67
CA ALA A 67 20.97 21.16 -11.87
C ALA A 67 21.48 19.72 -11.67
N THR A 68 20.84 18.94 -10.81
CA THR A 68 21.20 17.55 -10.52
C THR A 68 20.45 16.58 -11.43
N VAL A 69 19.16 16.84 -11.68
CA VAL A 69 18.27 15.96 -12.46
C VAL A 69 18.69 15.89 -13.92
N LYS A 70 19.02 17.02 -14.56
CA LYS A 70 19.43 17.07 -15.98
C LYS A 70 18.47 16.30 -16.92
N PRO A 71 17.17 16.67 -16.95
CA PRO A 71 16.16 15.94 -17.72
C PRO A 71 16.36 16.10 -19.23
N SER A 72 16.00 15.08 -20.00
CA SER A 72 16.11 15.07 -21.46
C SER A 72 15.22 14.00 -22.10
N LYS A 73 15.03 14.09 -23.42
CA LYS A 73 14.26 13.12 -24.22
C LYS A 73 12.83 12.95 -23.73
N LEU A 74 12.17 14.04 -23.35
CA LEU A 74 10.75 14.07 -23.03
C LEU A 74 9.97 13.89 -24.33
N LYS A 75 9.30 12.75 -24.46
CA LYS A 75 8.50 12.43 -25.65
C LYS A 75 7.30 11.59 -25.28
N ILE A 76 6.29 11.56 -26.16
CA ILE A 76 5.23 10.55 -26.12
C ILE A 76 5.91 9.17 -26.13
N ALA A 77 5.44 8.26 -25.27
CA ALA A 77 5.99 6.93 -25.14
C ALA A 77 5.89 6.15 -26.46
N ASP A 78 6.90 5.33 -26.74
CA ASP A 78 6.94 4.55 -27.98
C ASP A 78 5.73 3.60 -28.04
N ASN A 79 5.06 3.56 -29.20
CA ASN A 79 3.82 2.81 -29.45
C ASN A 79 2.58 3.30 -28.68
N GLU A 80 2.64 4.48 -28.06
CA GLU A 80 1.47 5.15 -27.47
C GLU A 80 1.05 6.33 -28.34
N THR A 81 -0.22 6.73 -28.22
CA THR A 81 -0.76 7.91 -28.88
C THR A 81 -1.47 8.79 -27.87
N ALA A 82 -1.45 10.10 -28.11
CA ALA A 82 -2.23 11.05 -27.35
C ALA A 82 -3.71 10.90 -27.70
N THR A 83 -4.55 10.98 -26.68
CA THR A 83 -6.02 10.95 -26.81
C THR A 83 -6.61 12.27 -26.33
N GLU A 84 -7.78 12.63 -26.81
CA GLU A 84 -8.50 13.84 -26.40
C GLU A 84 -9.95 13.47 -26.03
N GLY A 85 -10.40 13.97 -24.89
CA GLY A 85 -11.77 13.79 -24.38
C GLY A 85 -12.08 14.85 -23.32
N ASP A 86 -13.32 15.33 -23.29
CA ASP A 86 -13.80 16.35 -22.34
C ASP A 86 -12.90 17.60 -22.23
N GLY A 87 -12.31 18.02 -23.36
CA GLY A 87 -11.40 19.18 -23.43
C GLY A 87 -10.01 18.95 -22.82
N VAL A 88 -9.65 17.70 -22.53
CA VAL A 88 -8.33 17.30 -22.02
C VAL A 88 -7.63 16.41 -23.03
N THR A 89 -6.44 16.83 -23.46
CA THR A 89 -5.51 15.99 -24.23
C THR A 89 -4.57 15.27 -23.27
N GLN A 90 -4.38 13.97 -23.42
CA GLN A 90 -3.54 13.18 -22.52
C GLN A 90 -2.65 12.18 -23.26
N ALA A 91 -1.49 11.86 -22.69
CA ALA A 91 -0.57 10.89 -23.29
C ALA A 91 0.33 10.22 -22.24
N TRP A 92 0.75 8.99 -22.55
CA TRP A 92 1.90 8.36 -21.92
C TRP A 92 3.19 9.02 -22.42
N ILE A 93 4.14 9.26 -21.52
CA ILE A 93 5.43 9.85 -21.86
C ILE A 93 6.59 9.01 -21.35
N THR A 94 7.74 9.21 -21.98
CA THR A 94 9.04 8.71 -21.53
C THR A 94 10.00 9.87 -21.42
N PHE A 95 10.97 9.74 -20.52
CA PHE A 95 12.03 10.72 -20.32
C PHE A 95 13.27 10.07 -19.72
N GLU A 96 14.37 10.81 -19.73
CA GLU A 96 15.60 10.47 -19.04
C GLU A 96 16.03 11.58 -18.08
N THR A 97 16.75 11.21 -17.04
CA THR A 97 17.53 12.11 -16.18
C THR A 97 19.01 11.81 -16.34
N GLY A 98 19.90 12.54 -15.65
CA GLY A 98 21.33 12.26 -15.63
C GLY A 98 21.64 10.82 -15.17
N VAL A 99 20.81 10.24 -14.30
CA VAL A 99 21.07 8.95 -13.65
C VAL A 99 20.00 7.89 -13.88
N ALA A 100 18.85 8.23 -14.46
CA ALA A 100 17.72 7.31 -14.57
C ALA A 100 16.98 7.42 -15.91
N ARG A 101 16.17 6.40 -16.19
CA ARG A 101 15.10 6.47 -17.19
C ARG A 101 13.76 6.44 -16.47
N GLY A 102 12.75 7.04 -17.09
CA GLY A 102 11.43 7.18 -16.48
C GLY A 102 10.30 7.13 -17.47
N THR A 103 9.12 6.82 -16.94
CA THR A 103 7.83 6.91 -17.63
C THR A 103 6.93 7.87 -16.88
N GLY A 104 5.98 8.45 -17.58
CA GLY A 104 5.05 9.40 -17.02
C GLY A 104 3.72 9.42 -17.73
N PHE A 105 2.83 10.27 -17.22
CA PHE A 105 1.53 10.53 -17.82
C PHE A 105 1.26 12.03 -17.76
N ILE A 106 0.87 12.61 -18.88
CA ILE A 106 0.60 14.05 -18.99
C ILE A 106 -0.87 14.27 -19.37
N ARG A 107 -1.52 15.23 -18.70
CA ARG A 107 -2.82 15.79 -19.11
C ARG A 107 -2.66 17.27 -19.36
N VAL A 108 -3.14 17.72 -20.51
CA VAL A 108 -3.12 19.10 -20.99
C VAL A 108 -4.55 19.56 -21.15
N LYS A 109 -4.86 20.70 -20.55
CA LYS A 109 -6.15 21.39 -20.65
C LYS A 109 -5.87 22.82 -21.09
N ASP A 110 -6.67 23.36 -22.01
CA ASP A 110 -6.51 24.74 -22.53
C ASP A 110 -5.07 25.08 -22.99
N GLY A 111 -4.38 24.10 -23.57
CA GLY A 111 -3.00 24.24 -24.06
C GLY A 111 -1.91 24.30 -22.99
N LYS A 112 -2.24 24.02 -21.72
CA LYS A 112 -1.27 23.96 -20.60
C LYS A 112 -1.37 22.66 -19.83
N ILE A 113 -0.28 22.27 -19.19
CA ILE A 113 -0.19 21.06 -18.38
C ILE A 113 -1.09 21.22 -17.15
N TRP A 114 -2.10 20.36 -17.03
CA TRP A 114 -2.94 20.28 -15.84
C TRP A 114 -2.37 19.30 -14.82
N THR A 115 -2.01 18.08 -15.24
CA THR A 115 -1.34 17.10 -14.38
C THR A 115 -0.16 16.47 -15.10
N LEU A 116 0.99 16.42 -14.44
CA LEU A 116 2.17 15.68 -14.90
C LEU A 116 2.56 14.65 -13.84
N LEU A 117 2.60 13.38 -14.23
CA LEU A 117 3.22 12.31 -13.45
C LEU A 117 4.60 12.01 -14.04
N THR A 118 5.64 12.00 -13.22
CA THR A 118 6.97 11.46 -13.55
C THR A 118 7.32 10.34 -12.61
N THR A 119 7.83 9.22 -13.14
CA THR A 119 8.22 8.06 -12.34
C THR A 119 9.57 7.53 -12.76
N MET A 120 10.38 7.07 -11.81
CA MET A 120 11.63 6.38 -12.11
C MET A 120 11.35 4.90 -12.43
N THR A 121 11.84 4.44 -13.58
CA THR A 121 11.70 3.03 -13.98
C THR A 121 12.98 2.23 -13.77
N GLU A 122 14.14 2.84 -13.96
CA GLU A 122 15.44 2.19 -13.76
C GLU A 122 16.57 3.21 -13.57
N LEU A 123 17.66 2.75 -12.95
CA LEU A 123 18.92 3.49 -12.80
C LEU A 123 19.88 3.13 -13.93
N LYS A 124 20.44 4.13 -14.60
CA LYS A 124 21.43 3.95 -15.66
C LYS A 124 22.70 3.32 -15.09
N GLY A 125 23.19 2.27 -15.74
CA GLY A 125 24.37 1.51 -15.29
C GLY A 125 24.09 0.49 -14.18
N HIS A 126 22.89 0.51 -13.62
CA HIS A 126 22.43 -0.44 -12.61
C HIS A 126 21.07 -1.03 -12.98
N GLU A 127 20.83 -1.21 -14.29
CA GLU A 127 19.60 -1.80 -14.79
C GLU A 127 19.48 -3.27 -14.35
N GLU A 128 18.24 -3.74 -14.15
CA GLU A 128 17.97 -5.15 -13.83
C GLU A 128 18.58 -6.07 -14.90
N PRO A 129 19.17 -7.21 -14.51
CA PRO A 129 19.85 -8.13 -15.44
C PRO A 129 18.83 -8.97 -16.22
N LYS A 130 18.18 -8.36 -17.22
CA LYS A 130 17.19 -8.99 -18.11
C LYS A 130 17.57 -8.90 -19.58
N GLY A 131 16.88 -9.68 -20.43
CA GLY A 131 17.17 -9.74 -21.86
C GLY A 131 18.61 -10.18 -22.15
N PHE A 132 19.36 -9.36 -22.90
CA PHE A 132 20.77 -9.62 -23.19
C PHE A 132 21.71 -9.54 -21.97
N LYS A 133 21.26 -8.95 -20.86
CA LYS A 133 22.02 -8.88 -19.59
C LYS A 133 21.64 -10.01 -18.61
N ARG A 134 20.83 -10.99 -19.05
CA ARG A 134 20.36 -12.08 -18.18
C ARG A 134 21.54 -12.86 -17.59
N PRO A 135 21.51 -13.22 -16.29
CA PRO A 135 22.55 -14.06 -15.71
C PRO A 135 22.60 -15.43 -16.41
N MET A 136 23.82 -15.93 -16.63
CA MET A 136 24.04 -17.26 -17.19
C MET A 136 23.94 -18.31 -16.08
N GLY A 137 23.07 -19.31 -16.25
CA GLY A 137 22.98 -20.44 -15.32
C GLY A 137 24.20 -21.37 -15.40
N ALA A 138 24.93 -21.36 -16.52
CA ALA A 138 26.19 -22.05 -16.70
C ALA A 138 27.20 -21.12 -17.39
N GLU A 139 28.34 -20.88 -16.76
CA GLU A 139 29.44 -20.16 -17.39
C GLU A 139 30.24 -21.09 -18.31
N HIS A 140 30.38 -20.72 -19.59
CA HIS A 140 31.11 -21.52 -20.58
C HIS A 140 32.62 -21.59 -20.29
N GLY A 141 33.27 -22.68 -20.72
CA GLY A 141 34.68 -22.98 -20.48
C GLY A 141 34.90 -24.02 -19.39
N ALA A 142 36.11 -24.57 -19.25
CA ALA A 142 36.51 -25.42 -18.13
C ALA A 142 37.50 -24.65 -17.26
N ARG A 143 37.25 -24.58 -15.96
CA ARG A 143 38.13 -23.93 -14.98
C ARG A 143 38.14 -24.69 -13.67
N THR A 144 39.27 -24.68 -12.99
CA THR A 144 39.40 -25.22 -11.63
C THR A 144 38.62 -24.34 -10.65
N ASN A 145 38.14 -24.92 -9.54
CA ASN A 145 37.36 -24.23 -8.49
C ASN A 145 36.03 -23.59 -8.94
N ARG A 146 35.37 -24.12 -9.99
CA ARG A 146 34.02 -23.69 -10.36
C ARG A 146 33.01 -24.07 -9.26
N THR A 147 32.26 -23.09 -8.78
CA THR A 147 31.06 -23.29 -7.98
C THR A 147 29.81 -23.36 -8.87
N SER A 148 28.86 -24.17 -8.47
CA SER A 148 27.52 -24.27 -9.06
C SER A 148 26.62 -23.15 -8.55
N TRP A 149 25.50 -22.93 -9.26
CA TRP A 149 24.46 -22.00 -8.81
C TRP A 149 23.97 -22.32 -7.39
N LYS A 150 23.77 -23.62 -7.10
CA LYS A 150 23.33 -24.08 -5.79
C LYS A 150 24.37 -23.79 -4.70
N GLU A 151 25.65 -24.03 -4.96
CA GLU A 151 26.72 -23.71 -4.01
C GLU A 151 26.80 -22.21 -3.75
N ASN A 152 26.72 -21.38 -4.79
CA ASN A 152 26.70 -19.92 -4.64
C ASN A 152 25.50 -19.46 -3.78
N ARG A 153 24.31 -20.03 -4.03
CA ARG A 153 23.11 -19.73 -3.23
C ARG A 153 23.27 -20.19 -1.78
N GLN A 154 23.85 -21.37 -1.56
CA GLN A 154 24.08 -21.91 -0.23
C GLN A 154 25.08 -21.05 0.55
N THR A 155 26.21 -20.67 -0.06
CA THR A 155 27.19 -19.77 0.55
C THR A 155 26.58 -18.42 0.90
N GLU A 156 25.70 -17.86 0.06
CA GLU A 156 24.99 -16.62 0.39
C GLU A 156 24.11 -16.79 1.64
N LEU A 157 23.33 -17.88 1.71
CA LEU A 157 22.44 -18.18 2.84
C LEU A 157 23.21 -18.41 4.16
N GLU A 158 24.41 -18.97 4.09
CA GLU A 158 25.27 -19.25 5.25
C GLU A 158 26.04 -18.02 5.73
N THR A 159 26.41 -17.11 4.83
CA THR A 159 27.31 -15.99 5.17
C THR A 159 26.59 -14.65 5.38
N LEU A 160 25.48 -14.39 4.66
CA LEU A 160 24.74 -13.14 4.79
C LEU A 160 23.98 -13.09 6.12
N GLY A 161 24.16 -12.02 6.89
CA GLY A 161 23.67 -11.85 8.26
C GLY A 161 24.61 -12.39 9.34
N TYR A 162 25.70 -13.06 8.95
CA TYR A 162 26.73 -13.58 9.85
C TYR A 162 28.07 -12.92 9.48
N ASP A 163 28.89 -13.58 8.67
CA ASP A 163 30.19 -13.08 8.20
C ASP A 163 30.07 -11.80 7.36
N LYS A 164 28.96 -11.65 6.64
CA LYS A 164 28.65 -10.50 5.79
C LYS A 164 27.37 -9.86 6.24
N GLN A 165 27.40 -8.58 6.57
CA GLN A 165 26.20 -7.85 6.99
C GLN A 165 25.34 -7.44 5.78
N PRO A 166 24.01 -7.51 5.87
CA PRO A 166 23.14 -7.05 4.79
C PRO A 166 23.26 -5.54 4.61
N TYR A 167 23.09 -5.02 3.40
CA TYR A 167 22.95 -3.58 3.20
C TYR A 167 21.58 -3.09 3.69
N CYS A 168 20.53 -3.87 3.43
CA CYS A 168 19.15 -3.55 3.80
C CYS A 168 18.53 -4.68 4.64
N LEU A 169 17.93 -4.35 5.77
CA LEU A 169 17.09 -5.27 6.53
C LEU A 169 15.63 -4.88 6.39
N VAL A 170 14.79 -5.84 6.03
CA VAL A 170 13.34 -5.67 5.92
C VAL A 170 12.68 -6.44 7.07
N VAL A 171 12.04 -5.71 7.99
CA VAL A 171 11.31 -6.29 9.12
C VAL A 171 9.85 -6.47 8.76
N GLY A 172 9.42 -7.72 8.58
CA GLY A 172 8.10 -8.12 8.10
C GLY A 172 8.18 -8.82 6.74
N GLY A 173 7.82 -10.10 6.71
CA GLY A 173 7.83 -10.99 5.56
C GLY A 173 6.45 -11.22 4.94
N GLY A 174 5.53 -10.28 5.10
CA GLY A 174 4.28 -10.24 4.34
C GLY A 174 4.52 -9.80 2.88
N GLN A 175 3.43 -9.59 2.14
CA GLN A 175 3.47 -9.20 0.73
C GLN A 175 4.33 -7.95 0.44
N GLY A 176 4.33 -6.95 1.33
CA GLY A 176 5.16 -5.76 1.21
C GLY A 176 6.65 -6.11 1.27
N GLY A 177 7.07 -6.81 2.32
CA GLY A 177 8.47 -7.19 2.48
C GLY A 177 8.96 -8.12 1.37
N ILE A 178 8.12 -9.06 0.92
CA ILE A 178 8.41 -9.97 -0.19
C ILE A 178 8.51 -9.21 -1.52
N ALA A 179 7.57 -8.28 -1.80
CA ALA A 179 7.60 -7.47 -3.02
C ALA A 179 8.87 -6.60 -3.08
N LEU A 180 9.20 -5.90 -1.99
CA LEU A 180 10.43 -5.12 -1.90
C LEU A 180 11.68 -6.00 -2.01
N GLY A 181 11.71 -7.12 -1.29
CA GLY A 181 12.83 -8.07 -1.35
C GLY A 181 13.09 -8.59 -2.77
N ALA A 182 12.02 -8.86 -3.54
CA ALA A 182 12.15 -9.23 -4.94
C ALA A 182 12.79 -8.13 -5.79
N ARG A 183 12.38 -6.87 -5.60
CA ARG A 183 13.00 -5.73 -6.28
C ARG A 183 14.48 -5.58 -5.91
N LEU A 184 14.81 -5.68 -4.62
CA LEU A 184 16.18 -5.60 -4.12
C LEU A 184 17.06 -6.73 -4.66
N ARG A 185 16.54 -7.96 -4.77
CA ARG A 185 17.22 -9.10 -5.37
C ARG A 185 17.57 -8.84 -6.84
N GLN A 186 16.63 -8.34 -7.64
CA GLN A 186 16.89 -8.03 -9.06
C GLN A 186 17.87 -6.87 -9.25
N LEU A 187 17.94 -5.94 -8.28
CA LEU A 187 18.91 -4.83 -8.29
C LEU A 187 20.26 -5.18 -7.64
N GLY A 188 20.44 -6.42 -7.19
CA GLY A 188 21.67 -6.87 -6.53
C GLY A 188 21.97 -6.15 -5.22
N VAL A 189 20.94 -5.69 -4.50
CA VAL A 189 21.09 -5.11 -3.16
C VAL A 189 21.11 -6.24 -2.12
N PRO A 190 22.19 -6.43 -1.34
CA PRO A 190 22.23 -7.45 -0.29
C PRO A 190 21.18 -7.16 0.79
N ALA A 191 20.15 -7.99 0.85
CA ALA A 191 19.03 -7.78 1.75
C ALA A 191 18.62 -9.07 2.47
N ILE A 192 18.13 -8.94 3.70
CA ILE A 192 17.48 -10.00 4.47
C ILE A 192 16.05 -9.53 4.80
N ILE A 193 15.08 -10.44 4.69
CA ILE A 193 13.70 -10.25 5.16
C ILE A 193 13.53 -11.11 6.41
N VAL A 194 13.12 -10.52 7.53
CA VAL A 194 12.83 -11.26 8.76
C VAL A 194 11.33 -11.28 9.04
N ASP A 195 10.80 -12.44 9.43
CA ASP A 195 9.41 -12.57 9.88
C ASP A 195 9.32 -13.55 11.05
N LYS A 196 8.46 -13.24 12.01
CA LYS A 196 8.21 -14.09 13.18
C LYS A 196 7.45 -15.37 12.84
N ASN A 197 6.67 -15.38 11.76
CA ASN A 197 5.99 -16.59 11.31
C ASN A 197 7.00 -17.53 10.65
N GLU A 198 6.73 -18.83 10.74
CA GLU A 198 7.65 -19.86 10.27
C GLU A 198 7.82 -19.83 8.76
N ARG A 199 6.73 -19.80 8.00
CA ARG A 199 6.78 -19.80 6.54
C ARG A 199 6.28 -18.48 5.96
N PRO A 200 6.82 -18.05 4.80
CA PRO A 200 6.23 -16.96 4.05
C PRO A 200 4.74 -17.23 3.79
N GLY A 201 3.92 -16.20 3.94
CA GLY A 201 2.48 -16.32 3.73
C GLY A 201 1.67 -16.86 4.93
N ASP A 202 2.30 -17.35 6.01
CA ASP A 202 1.56 -17.82 7.19
C ASP A 202 0.74 -16.69 7.87
N ALA A 203 1.14 -15.42 7.70
CA ALA A 203 0.35 -14.26 8.13
C ALA A 203 -1.05 -14.20 7.46
N TRP A 204 -1.18 -14.77 6.26
CA TRP A 204 -2.46 -14.96 5.56
C TRP A 204 -3.14 -16.24 6.01
N ARG A 205 -2.43 -17.37 6.08
CA ARG A 205 -3.00 -18.67 6.49
C ARG A 205 -3.62 -18.64 7.88
N ALA A 206 -3.02 -17.87 8.79
CA ALA A 206 -3.48 -17.72 10.18
C ALA A 206 -4.74 -16.84 10.34
N ARG A 207 -5.26 -16.24 9.26
CA ARG A 207 -6.51 -15.47 9.30
C ARG A 207 -7.73 -16.40 9.34
N TYR A 208 -8.90 -15.83 9.63
CA TYR A 208 -10.15 -16.59 9.77
C TYR A 208 -10.45 -17.42 8.53
N LYS A 209 -11.04 -18.60 8.76
CA LYS A 209 -11.23 -19.69 7.79
C LYS A 209 -11.76 -19.23 6.42
N THR A 210 -12.71 -18.31 6.39
CA THR A 210 -13.44 -17.88 5.19
C THR A 210 -12.83 -16.67 4.48
N LEU A 211 -11.68 -16.14 4.93
CA LEU A 211 -11.11 -14.93 4.33
C LEU A 211 -10.79 -15.14 2.84
N CYS A 212 -11.42 -14.29 2.03
CA CYS A 212 -11.14 -14.07 0.62
C CYS A 212 -10.81 -12.58 0.43
N LEU A 213 -9.93 -12.26 -0.51
CA LEU A 213 -9.64 -10.87 -0.85
C LEU A 213 -10.86 -10.23 -1.53
N HIS A 214 -11.14 -8.98 -1.20
CA HIS A 214 -12.22 -8.20 -1.83
C HIS A 214 -11.74 -7.42 -3.06
N ASP A 215 -10.43 -7.29 -3.22
CA ASP A 215 -9.81 -6.72 -4.41
C ASP A 215 -9.74 -7.78 -5.52
N PRO A 216 -9.90 -7.40 -6.80
CA PRO A 216 -9.87 -8.35 -7.90
C PRO A 216 -8.44 -8.70 -8.33
N VAL A 217 -8.27 -9.87 -8.95
CA VAL A 217 -6.98 -10.45 -9.34
C VAL A 217 -6.06 -9.51 -10.13
N TRP A 218 -6.62 -8.70 -11.02
CA TRP A 218 -5.85 -7.75 -11.85
C TRP A 218 -5.23 -6.61 -11.02
N TYR A 219 -5.80 -6.32 -9.84
CA TYR A 219 -5.29 -5.36 -8.88
C TYR A 219 -4.17 -5.95 -8.01
N ASP A 220 -4.19 -7.26 -7.78
CA ASP A 220 -3.45 -7.92 -6.69
C ASP A 220 -2.12 -8.59 -7.07
N HIS A 221 -1.66 -8.48 -8.33
CA HIS A 221 -0.41 -9.11 -8.76
C HIS A 221 0.82 -8.71 -7.93
N MET A 222 1.79 -9.61 -7.84
CA MET A 222 3.12 -9.33 -7.30
C MET A 222 4.04 -8.76 -8.40
N PRO A 223 5.17 -8.10 -8.07
CA PRO A 223 6.13 -7.68 -9.09
C PRO A 223 6.72 -8.90 -9.82
N TYR A 224 7.09 -8.73 -11.09
CA TYR A 224 7.71 -9.74 -11.98
C TYR A 224 6.87 -10.95 -12.37
N LEU A 225 6.15 -11.57 -11.45
CA LEU A 225 5.30 -12.75 -11.70
C LEU A 225 3.84 -12.37 -11.42
N PRO A 226 3.02 -12.18 -12.47
CA PRO A 226 1.58 -12.05 -12.27
C PRO A 226 1.00 -13.37 -11.75
N PHE A 227 -0.20 -13.30 -11.19
CA PHE A 227 -0.96 -14.53 -10.93
C PHE A 227 -1.24 -15.25 -12.26
N PRO A 228 -1.32 -16.59 -12.26
CA PRO A 228 -1.74 -17.37 -13.42
C PRO A 228 -3.09 -16.91 -13.98
N ASP A 229 -3.30 -17.04 -15.29
CA ASP A 229 -4.53 -16.60 -15.96
C ASP A 229 -5.80 -17.32 -15.44
N ASN A 230 -5.66 -18.50 -14.85
CA ASN A 230 -6.76 -19.26 -14.24
C ASN A 230 -6.94 -19.01 -12.74
N TRP A 231 -6.30 -17.97 -12.19
CA TRP A 231 -6.42 -17.61 -10.79
C TRP A 231 -7.83 -17.06 -10.49
N PRO A 232 -8.42 -17.37 -9.31
CA PRO A 232 -9.72 -16.81 -8.93
C PRO A 232 -9.70 -15.28 -8.93
N VAL A 233 -10.78 -14.65 -9.39
CA VAL A 233 -10.92 -13.19 -9.37
C VAL A 233 -10.73 -12.64 -7.96
N PHE A 234 -11.33 -13.30 -6.96
CA PHE A 234 -11.13 -12.99 -5.54
C PHE A 234 -10.32 -14.11 -4.90
N SER A 235 -9.17 -13.77 -4.32
CA SER A 235 -8.18 -14.75 -3.88
C SER A 235 -8.43 -15.24 -2.45
N PRO A 236 -8.59 -16.55 -2.19
CA PRO A 236 -8.65 -17.06 -0.82
C PRO A 236 -7.31 -16.91 -0.08
N LYS A 237 -7.37 -16.72 1.25
CA LYS A 237 -6.18 -16.51 2.10
C LYS A 237 -5.09 -17.57 1.92
N ASP A 238 -5.50 -18.84 1.77
CA ASP A 238 -4.57 -19.96 1.70
C ASP A 238 -3.82 -19.98 0.37
N LYS A 239 -4.52 -19.59 -0.71
CA LYS A 239 -3.95 -19.47 -2.05
C LYS A 239 -2.91 -18.34 -2.11
N ILE A 240 -3.18 -17.21 -1.45
CA ILE A 240 -2.19 -16.14 -1.27
C ILE A 240 -1.01 -16.61 -0.42
N GLY A 241 -1.26 -17.37 0.65
CA GLY A 241 -0.21 -17.99 1.46
C GLY A 241 0.74 -18.86 0.61
N ASP A 242 0.17 -19.78 -0.18
CA ASP A 242 0.92 -20.66 -1.09
C ASP A 242 1.69 -19.86 -2.15
N TRP A 243 1.07 -18.82 -2.70
CA TRP A 243 1.70 -17.95 -3.67
C TRP A 243 2.94 -17.28 -3.09
N LEU A 244 2.84 -16.67 -1.91
CA LEU A 244 3.96 -15.98 -1.29
C LEU A 244 5.10 -16.94 -0.91
N GLU A 245 4.77 -18.12 -0.41
CA GLU A 245 5.74 -19.19 -0.14
C GLU A 245 6.49 -19.61 -1.42
N MET A 246 5.77 -19.91 -2.49
CA MET A 246 6.35 -20.24 -3.80
C MET A 246 7.20 -19.08 -4.34
N TYR A 247 6.67 -17.86 -4.26
CA TYR A 247 7.28 -16.67 -4.81
C TYR A 247 8.63 -16.36 -4.14
N THR A 248 8.73 -16.48 -2.81
CA THR A 248 10.03 -16.27 -2.12
C THR A 248 11.10 -17.25 -2.59
N LYS A 249 10.72 -18.51 -2.85
CA LYS A 249 11.62 -19.55 -3.35
C LYS A 249 12.06 -19.29 -4.79
N VAL A 250 11.11 -19.06 -5.70
CA VAL A 250 11.40 -18.86 -7.15
C VAL A 250 12.18 -17.57 -7.39
N MET A 251 11.90 -16.52 -6.62
CA MET A 251 12.62 -15.26 -6.69
C MET A 251 13.93 -15.26 -5.89
N GLU A 252 14.29 -16.39 -5.26
CA GLU A 252 15.52 -16.59 -4.48
C GLU A 252 15.76 -15.55 -3.37
N LEU A 253 14.72 -15.22 -2.62
CA LEU A 253 14.81 -14.22 -1.56
C LEU A 253 15.54 -14.77 -0.32
N ASN A 254 16.31 -13.93 0.35
CA ASN A 254 16.89 -14.22 1.67
C ASN A 254 15.82 -13.99 2.74
N TYR A 255 14.93 -14.96 2.88
CA TYR A 255 13.82 -14.93 3.82
C TYR A 255 14.16 -15.74 5.08
N TRP A 256 14.17 -15.07 6.22
CA TRP A 256 14.36 -15.66 7.54
C TRP A 256 13.02 -15.72 8.27
N GLY A 257 12.33 -16.86 8.13
CA GLY A 257 11.16 -17.18 8.94
C GLY A 257 11.55 -17.56 10.37
N SER A 258 10.56 -17.69 11.26
CA SER A 258 10.76 -17.94 12.70
C SER A 258 11.82 -17.02 13.33
N THR A 259 11.87 -15.78 12.86
CA THR A 259 12.88 -14.78 13.23
C THR A 259 12.19 -13.51 13.73
N THR A 260 12.28 -13.26 15.03
CA THR A 260 11.64 -12.09 15.64
C THR A 260 12.65 -10.97 15.82
N CYS A 261 12.41 -9.81 15.19
CA CYS A 261 13.12 -8.58 15.53
C CYS A 261 12.74 -8.15 16.95
N LYS A 262 13.73 -8.05 17.84
CA LYS A 262 13.55 -7.67 19.25
C LYS A 262 13.75 -6.18 19.47
N SER A 263 14.79 -5.61 18.85
CA SER A 263 15.08 -4.18 18.93
C SER A 263 15.93 -3.72 17.74
N ALA A 264 15.96 -2.42 17.51
CA ALA A 264 16.82 -1.76 16.54
C ALA A 264 17.29 -0.40 17.07
N GLN A 265 18.53 -0.03 16.81
CA GLN A 265 19.09 1.27 17.18
C GLN A 265 19.92 1.79 16.02
N TYR A 266 19.81 3.09 15.71
CA TYR A 266 20.68 3.71 14.71
C TYR A 266 21.98 4.20 15.36
N ASP A 267 23.11 3.77 14.82
CA ASP A 267 24.43 4.28 15.17
C ASP A 267 24.80 5.40 14.20
N GLU A 268 24.61 6.64 14.63
CA GLU A 268 24.92 7.84 13.84
C GLU A 268 26.41 7.94 13.47
N THR A 269 27.31 7.38 14.28
CA THR A 269 28.76 7.43 14.03
C THR A 269 29.16 6.45 12.93
N ALA A 270 28.62 5.24 12.99
CA ALA A 270 28.88 4.20 11.99
C ALA A 270 28.02 4.36 10.73
N GLY A 271 26.91 5.11 10.81
CA GLY A 271 25.95 5.29 9.72
C GLY A 271 25.18 4.01 9.38
N GLU A 272 24.98 3.13 10.37
CA GLU A 272 24.30 1.85 10.25
C GLU A 272 23.34 1.61 11.42
N TRP A 273 22.42 0.66 11.25
CA TRP A 273 21.58 0.17 12.33
C TRP A 273 22.27 -0.98 13.06
N ILE A 274 21.95 -1.15 14.34
CA ILE A 274 22.23 -2.34 15.14
C ILE A 274 20.88 -2.95 15.46
N VAL A 275 20.61 -4.14 14.93
CA VAL A 275 19.31 -4.80 15.04
C VAL A 275 19.46 -6.16 15.70
N GLU A 276 18.80 -6.35 16.82
CA GLU A 276 18.79 -7.62 17.55
C GLU A 276 17.62 -8.47 17.08
N VAL A 277 17.91 -9.67 16.58
CA VAL A 277 16.92 -10.65 16.13
C VAL A 277 17.08 -11.95 16.89
N GLU A 278 15.97 -12.61 17.20
CA GLU A 278 15.95 -13.97 17.75
C GLU A 278 15.57 -14.94 16.64
N ARG A 279 16.46 -15.90 16.34
CA ARG A 279 16.26 -16.92 15.30
C ARG A 279 16.65 -18.29 15.84
N GLY A 280 15.74 -19.25 15.77
CA GLY A 280 16.00 -20.61 16.28
C GLY A 280 16.32 -20.66 17.79
N GLY A 281 15.89 -19.67 18.56
CA GLY A 281 16.21 -19.52 19.99
C GLY A 281 17.55 -18.84 20.27
N GLU A 282 18.31 -18.46 19.24
CA GLU A 282 19.58 -17.74 19.37
C GLU A 282 19.40 -16.25 19.07
N MET A 283 20.08 -15.40 19.84
CA MET A 283 20.14 -13.96 19.58
C MET A 283 21.26 -13.66 18.59
N LEU A 284 20.95 -12.87 17.56
CA LEU A 284 21.88 -12.43 16.52
C LEU A 284 21.78 -10.92 16.33
N THR A 285 22.93 -10.27 16.12
CA THR A 285 23.02 -8.85 15.79
C THR A 285 23.22 -8.67 14.28
N LEU A 286 22.31 -7.96 13.63
CA LEU A 286 22.43 -7.53 12.23
C LEU A 286 22.81 -6.05 12.17
N ARG A 287 23.66 -5.68 11.21
CA ARG A 287 24.19 -4.32 11.03
C ARG A 287 23.89 -3.73 9.65
N PRO A 288 22.61 -3.47 9.31
CA PRO A 288 22.26 -2.95 7.99
C PRO A 288 22.45 -1.44 7.90
N LYS A 289 22.84 -0.95 6.71
CA LYS A 289 22.85 0.49 6.43
C LYS A 289 21.45 1.08 6.23
N GLN A 290 20.46 0.25 5.89
CA GLN A 290 19.07 0.64 5.65
C GLN A 290 18.11 -0.29 6.41
N LEU A 291 17.14 0.28 7.13
CA LEU A 291 16.10 -0.46 7.83
C LEU A 291 14.73 -0.13 7.24
N VAL A 292 13.99 -1.16 6.83
CA VAL A 292 12.63 -1.02 6.32
C VAL A 292 11.66 -1.72 7.26
N LEU A 293 10.71 -0.97 7.83
CA LEU A 293 9.58 -1.53 8.55
C LEU A 293 8.47 -1.88 7.55
N ALA A 294 8.39 -3.18 7.24
CA ALA A 294 7.38 -3.81 6.39
C ALA A 294 6.34 -4.60 7.20
N THR A 295 6.03 -4.12 8.42
CA THR A 295 5.19 -4.80 9.42
C THR A 295 3.69 -4.73 9.12
N GLY A 296 3.29 -4.03 8.05
CA GLY A 296 1.94 -4.01 7.49
C GLY A 296 0.97 -3.05 8.19
N MET A 297 0.09 -2.43 7.40
CA MET A 297 -1.00 -1.56 7.88
C MET A 297 -2.00 -2.29 8.79
N SER A 298 -2.04 -3.63 8.71
CA SER A 298 -2.86 -4.50 9.54
C SER A 298 -2.00 -5.44 10.41
N GLY A 299 -0.87 -4.93 10.90
CA GLY A 299 0.13 -5.69 11.65
C GLY A 299 0.01 -5.65 13.18
N LYS A 300 -0.46 -4.54 13.75
CA LYS A 300 -0.61 -4.34 15.21
C LYS A 300 -2.09 -4.35 15.61
N PRO A 301 -2.65 -5.46 16.12
CA PRO A 301 -4.06 -5.52 16.52
C PRO A 301 -4.43 -4.42 17.50
N ASN A 302 -5.57 -3.76 17.28
CA ASN A 302 -6.10 -2.78 18.21
C ASN A 302 -7.01 -3.49 19.23
N LEU A 303 -6.42 -3.94 20.33
CA LEU A 303 -7.15 -4.62 21.40
C LEU A 303 -7.81 -3.57 22.33
N PRO A 304 -9.15 -3.54 22.41
CA PRO A 304 -9.82 -2.67 23.37
C PRO A 304 -9.55 -3.15 24.80
N LYS A 305 -9.73 -2.24 25.77
CA LYS A 305 -9.72 -2.55 27.20
C LYS A 305 -11.09 -2.18 27.76
N PHE A 306 -11.88 -3.19 28.09
CA PHE A 306 -13.18 -3.02 28.72
C PHE A 306 -13.13 -3.50 30.17
N LYS A 307 -13.96 -2.90 31.03
CA LYS A 307 -14.16 -3.38 32.39
C LYS A 307 -14.72 -4.81 32.35
N GLY A 308 -14.23 -5.70 33.21
CA GLY A 308 -14.75 -7.07 33.37
C GLY A 308 -14.33 -8.10 32.31
N MET A 309 -13.37 -7.76 31.44
CA MET A 309 -12.76 -8.74 30.51
C MET A 309 -12.10 -9.93 31.21
N ASP A 310 -11.70 -9.77 32.47
CA ASP A 310 -11.06 -10.78 33.32
C ASP A 310 -12.07 -11.72 34.01
N VAL A 311 -13.34 -11.30 34.15
CA VAL A 311 -14.41 -12.10 34.78
C VAL A 311 -15.30 -12.82 33.77
N PHE A 312 -15.27 -12.42 32.50
CA PHE A 312 -16.01 -13.07 31.41
C PHE A 312 -15.60 -14.55 31.30
N LYS A 313 -16.58 -15.46 31.35
CA LYS A 313 -16.37 -16.92 31.35
C LYS A 313 -16.32 -17.51 29.95
N GLY A 314 -16.80 -16.79 28.94
CA GLY A 314 -16.74 -17.20 27.54
C GLY A 314 -15.37 -16.94 26.91
N GLU A 315 -15.25 -17.25 25.62
CA GLU A 315 -14.04 -16.98 24.84
C GLU A 315 -13.97 -15.51 24.42
N GLN A 316 -12.76 -14.96 24.31
CA GLN A 316 -12.56 -13.62 23.75
C GLN A 316 -11.27 -13.54 22.94
N HIS A 317 -11.34 -12.95 21.75
CA HIS A 317 -10.15 -12.75 20.89
C HIS A 317 -10.33 -11.64 19.87
N HIS A 318 -9.22 -11.11 19.38
CA HIS A 318 -9.21 -10.23 18.22
C HIS A 318 -9.52 -11.01 16.93
N SER A 319 -10.11 -10.37 15.93
CA SER A 319 -10.47 -11.00 14.65
C SER A 319 -9.29 -11.67 13.94
N SER A 320 -8.07 -11.18 14.16
CA SER A 320 -6.83 -11.78 13.64
C SER A 320 -6.48 -13.14 14.24
N LYS A 321 -7.19 -13.57 15.28
CA LYS A 321 -7.02 -14.87 15.96
C LYS A 321 -8.27 -15.73 15.91
N HIS A 322 -9.32 -15.27 15.22
CA HIS A 322 -10.57 -16.02 15.12
C HIS A 322 -10.37 -17.29 14.28
N PRO A 323 -10.63 -18.49 14.83
CA PRO A 323 -10.37 -19.75 14.13
C PRO A 323 -11.40 -20.08 13.04
N GLY A 324 -12.52 -19.35 13.00
CA GLY A 324 -13.68 -19.66 12.16
C GLY A 324 -14.89 -20.08 12.99
N PRO A 325 -16.02 -20.39 12.33
CA PRO A 325 -17.31 -20.52 13.02
C PRO A 325 -17.59 -21.90 13.62
N ASP A 326 -16.84 -22.94 13.20
CA ASP A 326 -17.19 -24.35 13.43
C ASP A 326 -17.42 -24.72 14.90
N ALA A 327 -16.65 -24.14 15.84
CA ALA A 327 -16.73 -24.42 17.28
C ALA A 327 -17.85 -23.66 18.01
N TYR A 328 -18.60 -22.81 17.30
CA TYR A 328 -19.55 -21.87 17.90
C TYR A 328 -21.01 -22.16 17.53
N LYS A 329 -21.29 -23.28 16.84
CA LYS A 329 -22.66 -23.69 16.50
C LYS A 329 -23.56 -23.74 17.74
N GLY A 330 -24.73 -23.10 17.65
CA GLY A 330 -25.69 -23.02 18.76
C GLY A 330 -25.29 -22.10 19.92
N LYS A 331 -24.14 -21.42 19.83
CA LYS A 331 -23.69 -20.42 20.81
C LYS A 331 -24.19 -19.01 20.45
N LYS A 332 -24.08 -18.10 21.41
CA LYS A 332 -24.31 -16.66 21.24
C LYS A 332 -22.99 -15.92 21.10
N VAL A 333 -22.85 -15.12 20.05
CA VAL A 333 -21.60 -14.44 19.73
C VAL A 333 -21.82 -12.95 19.55
N VAL A 334 -21.00 -12.15 20.22
CA VAL A 334 -20.98 -10.69 20.06
C VAL A 334 -19.72 -10.30 19.28
N VAL A 335 -19.90 -9.65 18.13
CA VAL A 335 -18.81 -9.13 17.30
C VAL A 335 -18.76 -7.61 17.44
N ILE A 336 -17.67 -7.10 17.99
CA ILE A 336 -17.46 -5.67 18.24
C ILE A 336 -16.73 -5.06 17.06
N GLY A 337 -17.41 -4.20 16.30
CA GLY A 337 -16.95 -3.60 15.06
C GLY A 337 -17.89 -3.87 13.89
N ALA A 338 -17.76 -3.09 12.82
CA ALA A 338 -18.67 -3.15 11.67
C ALA A 338 -17.95 -2.84 10.33
N ASN A 339 -16.69 -3.24 10.18
CA ASN A 339 -15.93 -3.14 8.90
C ASN A 339 -15.75 -4.53 8.27
N ASN A 340 -14.84 -4.70 7.30
CA ASN A 340 -14.55 -5.98 6.61
C ASN A 340 -14.52 -7.21 7.55
N SER A 341 -13.59 -7.28 8.51
CA SER A 341 -13.47 -8.44 9.40
C SER A 341 -14.76 -8.76 10.17
N ALA A 342 -15.54 -7.75 10.54
CA ALA A 342 -16.76 -7.96 11.31
C ALA A 342 -17.85 -8.59 10.43
N HIS A 343 -18.03 -8.07 9.21
CA HIS A 343 -19.01 -8.59 8.27
C HIS A 343 -18.69 -10.02 7.85
N ASP A 344 -17.43 -10.32 7.50
CA ASP A 344 -17.03 -11.66 7.08
C ASP A 344 -17.20 -12.69 8.21
N ILE A 345 -16.80 -12.32 9.44
CA ILE A 345 -16.96 -13.19 10.61
C ILE A 345 -18.43 -13.39 10.96
N CYS A 346 -19.24 -12.32 10.97
CA CYS A 346 -20.67 -12.44 11.23
C CYS A 346 -21.38 -13.29 10.18
N GLY A 347 -21.05 -13.13 8.89
CA GLY A 347 -21.58 -13.94 7.80
C GLY A 347 -21.25 -15.43 8.01
N ALA A 348 -19.97 -15.76 8.25
CA ALA A 348 -19.53 -17.13 8.46
C ALA A 348 -20.14 -17.77 9.73
N LEU A 349 -20.29 -17.00 10.82
CA LEU A 349 -20.98 -17.46 12.03
C LEU A 349 -22.46 -17.74 11.75
N TRP A 350 -23.14 -16.83 11.05
CA TRP A 350 -24.53 -17.03 10.69
C TRP A 350 -24.74 -18.28 9.81
N GLU A 351 -23.89 -18.50 8.80
CA GLU A 351 -23.91 -19.70 7.95
C GLU A 351 -23.76 -21.00 8.74
N ALA A 352 -23.02 -20.97 9.86
CA ALA A 352 -22.85 -22.12 10.76
C ALA A 352 -24.00 -22.29 11.77
N GLY A 353 -25.03 -21.45 11.74
CA GLY A 353 -26.18 -21.50 12.66
C GLY A 353 -25.89 -20.91 14.04
N VAL A 354 -25.02 -19.90 14.11
CA VAL A 354 -24.67 -19.19 15.34
C VAL A 354 -25.59 -17.98 15.54
N ASP A 355 -26.01 -17.72 16.78
CA ASP A 355 -26.74 -16.49 17.12
C ASP A 355 -25.74 -15.34 17.27
N VAL A 356 -25.58 -14.54 16.20
CA VAL A 356 -24.57 -13.50 16.12
C VAL A 356 -25.18 -12.09 16.20
N THR A 357 -24.59 -11.26 17.06
CA THR A 357 -24.90 -9.83 17.18
C THR A 357 -23.68 -8.99 16.83
N MET A 358 -23.83 -8.11 15.83
CA MET A 358 -22.86 -7.09 15.46
C MET A 358 -23.09 -5.82 16.30
N VAL A 359 -22.01 -5.27 16.85
CA VAL A 359 -22.01 -4.01 17.60
C VAL A 359 -21.27 -2.94 16.80
N GLN A 360 -22.00 -1.93 16.34
CA GLN A 360 -21.51 -0.81 15.56
C GLN A 360 -21.44 0.47 16.41
N ARG A 361 -20.23 0.95 16.69
CA ARG A 361 -20.02 2.21 17.43
C ARG A 361 -20.21 3.46 16.57
N SER A 362 -19.78 3.40 15.31
CA SER A 362 -19.77 4.54 14.38
C SER A 362 -20.11 4.08 12.96
N SER A 363 -20.41 5.02 12.06
CA SER A 363 -20.73 4.72 10.68
C SER A 363 -19.64 3.93 9.95
N THR A 364 -20.07 3.14 8.97
CA THR A 364 -19.22 2.40 8.03
C THR A 364 -19.61 2.78 6.61
N HIS A 365 -18.62 2.93 5.72
CA HIS A 365 -18.91 3.00 4.29
C HIS A 365 -19.04 1.60 3.72
N ILE A 366 -20.18 1.29 3.11
CA ILE A 366 -20.43 0.00 2.47
C ILE A 366 -20.59 0.22 0.97
N VAL A 367 -19.92 -0.62 0.17
CA VAL A 367 -20.10 -0.69 -1.28
C VAL A 367 -20.26 -2.15 -1.69
N LYS A 368 -21.23 -2.47 -2.54
CA LYS A 368 -21.39 -3.82 -3.07
C LYS A 368 -20.25 -4.14 -4.04
N SER A 369 -19.69 -5.35 -3.95
CA SER A 369 -18.58 -5.79 -4.80
C SER A 369 -18.89 -5.59 -6.29
N ASP A 370 -20.06 -6.02 -6.75
CA ASP A 370 -20.46 -5.89 -8.17
C ASP A 370 -20.47 -4.43 -8.66
N SER A 371 -21.00 -3.51 -7.84
CA SER A 371 -21.06 -2.08 -8.18
C SER A 371 -19.68 -1.44 -8.15
N LEU A 372 -18.83 -1.79 -7.19
CA LEU A 372 -17.44 -1.34 -7.14
C LEU A 372 -16.64 -1.85 -8.35
N MET A 373 -16.78 -3.13 -8.67
CA MET A 373 -16.11 -3.78 -9.78
C MET A 373 -16.48 -3.16 -11.13
N ASP A 374 -17.75 -2.84 -11.33
CA ASP A 374 -18.23 -2.30 -12.59
C ASP A 374 -17.96 -0.79 -12.73
N LEU A 375 -18.28 0.00 -11.72
CA LEU A 375 -18.28 1.46 -11.82
C LEU A 375 -16.97 2.12 -11.40
N ALA A 376 -16.18 1.49 -10.52
CA ALA A 376 -14.97 2.11 -9.98
C ALA A 376 -13.68 1.45 -10.45
N LEU A 377 -13.66 0.12 -10.53
CA LEU A 377 -12.46 -0.65 -10.90
C LEU A 377 -12.47 -1.13 -12.35
N GLY A 378 -13.64 -1.18 -13.00
CA GLY A 378 -13.84 -1.96 -14.21
C GLY A 378 -12.96 -1.52 -15.39
N ASP A 379 -12.65 -0.23 -15.52
CA ASP A 379 -11.84 0.25 -16.64
C ASP A 379 -10.33 0.09 -16.43
N LEU A 380 -9.91 -0.30 -15.22
CA LEU A 380 -8.50 -0.42 -14.84
C LEU A 380 -8.13 -1.85 -14.44
N TYR A 381 -8.99 -2.55 -13.71
CA TYR A 381 -8.69 -3.81 -13.01
C TYR A 381 -9.80 -4.85 -13.23
N SER A 382 -10.06 -5.18 -14.50
CA SER A 382 -11.04 -6.19 -14.88
C SER A 382 -10.67 -6.90 -16.18
N GLU A 383 -11.39 -7.98 -16.50
CA GLU A 383 -11.29 -8.64 -17.80
C GLU A 383 -11.59 -7.69 -18.97
N ARG A 384 -12.55 -6.76 -18.81
CA ARG A 384 -12.84 -5.76 -19.87
C ARG A 384 -11.67 -4.80 -20.08
N ALA A 385 -10.96 -4.44 -19.00
CA ALA A 385 -9.78 -3.59 -19.09
C ALA A 385 -8.65 -4.32 -19.82
N VAL A 386 -8.41 -5.60 -19.50
CA VAL A 386 -7.42 -6.44 -20.19
C VAL A 386 -7.75 -6.55 -21.68
N ALA A 387 -9.01 -6.83 -22.02
CA ALA A 387 -9.47 -6.90 -23.41
C ALA A 387 -9.28 -5.57 -24.16
N ALA A 388 -9.34 -4.43 -23.45
CA ALA A 388 -9.06 -3.09 -23.98
C ALA A 388 -7.56 -2.75 -24.06
N GLY A 389 -6.66 -3.69 -23.73
CA GLY A 389 -5.21 -3.50 -23.76
C GLY A 389 -4.63 -2.82 -22.51
N MET A 390 -5.40 -2.73 -21.42
CA MET A 390 -4.90 -2.26 -20.13
C MET A 390 -3.93 -3.30 -19.55
N THR A 391 -2.72 -2.86 -19.25
CA THR A 391 -1.76 -3.65 -18.47
C THR A 391 -1.80 -3.21 -17.02
N THR A 392 -1.38 -4.07 -16.09
CA THR A 392 -1.27 -3.70 -14.66
C THR A 392 -0.45 -2.42 -14.46
N MET A 393 0.65 -2.26 -15.19
CA MET A 393 1.46 -1.05 -15.12
C MET A 393 0.68 0.20 -15.59
N LYS A 394 -0.06 0.10 -16.70
CA LYS A 394 -0.89 1.22 -17.19
C LYS A 394 -2.01 1.53 -16.20
N ALA A 395 -2.63 0.54 -15.59
CA ALA A 395 -3.69 0.73 -14.59
C ALA A 395 -3.15 1.45 -13.35
N ASP A 396 -2.05 0.95 -12.78
CA ASP A 396 -1.38 1.51 -11.61
C ASP A 396 -0.96 2.98 -11.87
N LEU A 397 -0.34 3.25 -13.03
CA LEU A 397 0.11 4.60 -13.40
C LEU A 397 -1.05 5.54 -13.78
N THR A 398 -2.14 5.02 -14.36
CA THR A 398 -3.34 5.82 -14.63
C THR A 398 -3.94 6.31 -13.32
N PHE A 399 -4.07 5.41 -12.33
CA PHE A 399 -4.51 5.79 -10.99
C PHE A 399 -3.53 6.76 -10.32
N ALA A 400 -2.22 6.47 -10.38
CA ALA A 400 -1.19 7.34 -9.79
C ALA A 400 -1.11 8.72 -10.46
N SER A 401 -1.54 8.85 -11.71
CA SER A 401 -1.50 10.13 -12.45
C SER A 401 -2.51 11.17 -11.94
N ILE A 402 -3.44 10.79 -11.06
CA ILE A 402 -4.41 11.70 -10.45
C ILE A 402 -3.84 12.15 -9.10
N PRO A 403 -3.47 13.44 -8.94
CA PRO A 403 -3.03 13.98 -7.65
C PRO A 403 -4.09 13.78 -6.56
N TYR A 404 -3.67 13.43 -5.35
CA TYR A 404 -4.63 13.17 -4.26
C TYR A 404 -5.47 14.38 -3.88
N LYS A 405 -5.00 15.60 -4.17
CA LYS A 405 -5.76 16.84 -3.96
C LYS A 405 -7.09 16.83 -4.71
N ILE A 406 -7.09 16.34 -5.94
CA ILE A 406 -8.25 16.34 -6.84
C ILE A 406 -8.87 14.95 -7.00
N LEU A 407 -8.24 13.88 -6.49
CA LEU A 407 -8.75 12.51 -6.63
C LEU A 407 -10.21 12.37 -6.14
N HIS A 408 -10.60 13.07 -5.08
CA HIS A 408 -11.97 13.06 -4.57
C HIS A 408 -13.00 13.50 -5.63
N GLU A 409 -12.68 14.47 -6.48
CA GLU A 409 -13.55 14.97 -7.55
C GLU A 409 -13.85 13.91 -8.61
N PHE A 410 -12.90 12.99 -8.85
CA PHE A 410 -13.09 11.85 -9.76
C PHE A 410 -13.91 10.73 -9.11
N GLN A 411 -13.85 10.60 -7.79
CA GLN A 411 -14.53 9.53 -7.06
C GLN A 411 -16.00 9.87 -6.73
N ILE A 412 -16.31 11.12 -6.40
CA ILE A 412 -17.68 11.57 -6.10
C ILE A 412 -18.71 11.13 -7.16
N PRO A 413 -18.53 11.36 -8.48
CA PRO A 413 -19.52 10.92 -9.46
C PRO A 413 -19.67 9.40 -9.52
N VAL A 414 -18.60 8.63 -9.30
CA VAL A 414 -18.63 7.17 -9.23
C VAL A 414 -19.48 6.70 -8.05
N TYR A 415 -19.22 7.23 -6.85
CA TYR A 415 -19.98 6.84 -5.65
C TYR A 415 -21.41 7.36 -5.65
N LYS A 416 -21.68 8.48 -6.34
CA LYS A 416 -23.05 8.92 -6.62
C LYS A 416 -23.79 7.89 -7.48
N ALA A 417 -23.19 7.42 -8.58
CA ALA A 417 -23.78 6.41 -9.44
C ALA A 417 -23.99 5.07 -8.70
N ILE A 418 -23.04 4.67 -7.84
CA ILE A 418 -23.20 3.50 -6.96
C ILE A 418 -24.37 3.70 -6.00
N LYS A 419 -24.47 4.87 -5.35
CA LYS A 419 -25.57 5.18 -4.43
C LYS A 419 -26.93 5.13 -5.11
N GLU A 420 -27.03 5.63 -6.33
CA GLU A 420 -28.24 5.57 -7.16
C GLU A 420 -28.59 4.12 -7.56
N ARG A 421 -27.60 3.34 -8.01
CA ARG A 421 -27.77 1.94 -8.40
C ARG A 421 -28.21 1.05 -7.25
N ASP A 422 -27.63 1.24 -6.07
CA ASP A 422 -27.84 0.40 -4.89
C ASP A 422 -28.76 1.06 -3.85
N ALA A 423 -29.59 2.04 -4.25
CA ALA A 423 -30.43 2.82 -3.33
C ALA A 423 -31.32 1.94 -2.43
N GLU A 424 -31.99 0.93 -2.99
CA GLU A 424 -32.84 0.01 -2.21
C GLU A 424 -32.04 -0.76 -1.14
N PHE A 425 -30.80 -1.14 -1.45
CA PHE A 425 -29.92 -1.84 -0.51
C PHE A 425 -29.57 -0.94 0.68
N TYR A 426 -29.19 0.31 0.41
CA TYR A 426 -28.89 1.29 1.45
C TYR A 426 -30.13 1.62 2.31
N ASP A 427 -31.30 1.79 1.69
CA ASP A 427 -32.57 2.01 2.40
C ASP A 427 -32.87 0.89 3.40
N ARG A 428 -32.63 -0.38 3.03
CA ARG A 428 -32.85 -1.53 3.95
C ARG A 428 -31.89 -1.49 5.14
N LEU A 429 -30.62 -1.18 4.91
CA LEU A 429 -29.62 -1.05 5.97
C LEU A 429 -29.96 0.07 6.94
N GLU A 430 -30.33 1.25 6.45
CA GLU A 430 -30.73 2.38 7.29
C GLU A 430 -32.00 2.07 8.08
N LYS A 431 -33.03 1.47 7.45
CA LYS A 431 -34.25 1.02 8.13
C LYS A 431 -33.97 0.02 9.26
N ARG A 432 -32.93 -0.80 9.11
CA ARG A 432 -32.50 -1.75 10.15
C ARG A 432 -31.79 -1.06 11.32
N GLY A 433 -31.32 0.17 11.14
CA GLY A 433 -30.54 0.95 12.11
C GLY A 433 -29.03 0.88 11.86
N PHE A 434 -28.56 0.42 10.70
CA PHE A 434 -27.15 0.47 10.37
C PHE A 434 -26.72 1.89 10.03
N MET A 435 -25.62 2.35 10.62
CA MET A 435 -25.06 3.68 10.38
C MET A 435 -24.17 3.64 9.15
N LEU A 436 -24.59 4.29 8.07
CA LEU A 436 -23.83 4.42 6.82
C LEU A 436 -23.16 5.78 6.70
N ASP A 437 -22.10 5.83 5.90
CA ASP A 437 -21.54 7.07 5.36
C ASP A 437 -20.93 6.80 3.95
N PHE A 438 -20.65 7.88 3.21
CA PHE A 438 -20.00 7.80 1.88
C PHE A 438 -18.61 8.46 1.88
N GLY A 439 -17.95 8.53 3.04
CA GLY A 439 -16.74 9.32 3.27
C GLY A 439 -17.07 10.75 3.76
N ASP A 440 -16.05 11.47 4.25
CA ASP A 440 -16.23 12.82 4.79
C ASP A 440 -16.72 13.86 3.74
N ASP A 441 -16.56 13.55 2.45
CA ASP A 441 -16.89 14.39 1.29
C ASP A 441 -17.55 13.59 0.16
N ASP A 442 -18.24 12.49 0.49
CA ASP A 442 -18.94 11.61 -0.46
C ASP A 442 -18.06 10.95 -1.55
N SER A 443 -16.73 10.98 -1.36
CA SER A 443 -15.76 10.39 -2.29
C SER A 443 -15.49 8.90 -2.09
N GLY A 444 -16.24 8.26 -1.18
CA GLY A 444 -16.30 6.81 -1.00
C GLY A 444 -15.02 6.14 -0.52
N LEU A 445 -14.87 4.86 -0.89
CA LEU A 445 -13.90 3.94 -0.32
C LEU A 445 -12.45 4.38 -0.50
N PHE A 446 -12.04 4.81 -1.70
CA PHE A 446 -10.63 5.06 -2.00
C PHE A 446 -10.07 6.22 -1.18
N MET A 447 -10.73 7.38 -1.18
CA MET A 447 -10.29 8.51 -0.39
C MET A 447 -10.34 8.20 1.10
N LYS A 448 -11.37 7.49 1.56
CA LYS A 448 -11.48 7.04 2.95
C LYS A 448 -10.31 6.13 3.35
N TYR A 449 -9.92 5.18 2.50
CA TYR A 449 -8.75 4.33 2.71
C TYR A 449 -7.46 5.15 2.77
N LEU A 450 -7.26 6.07 1.83
CA LEU A 450 -6.05 6.90 1.80
C LEU A 450 -5.94 7.80 3.04
N ARG A 451 -7.04 8.39 3.50
CA ARG A 451 -7.06 9.30 4.65
C ARG A 451 -6.85 8.59 5.99
N ARG A 452 -7.49 7.43 6.21
CA ARG A 452 -7.51 6.80 7.55
C ARG A 452 -7.25 5.30 7.61
N GLY A 453 -7.03 4.64 6.46
CA GLY A 453 -6.70 3.22 6.37
C GLY A 453 -7.76 2.25 6.88
N SER A 454 -9.01 2.72 7.11
CA SER A 454 -10.05 1.94 7.78
C SER A 454 -11.47 2.51 7.59
N GLY A 455 -12.48 1.78 8.05
CA GLY A 455 -13.86 2.28 8.16
C GLY A 455 -14.72 2.06 6.92
N TYR A 456 -14.39 1.05 6.13
CA TYR A 456 -15.18 0.62 4.99
C TYR A 456 -15.37 -0.90 5.00
N TYR A 457 -16.34 -1.35 4.21
CA TYR A 457 -16.58 -2.75 3.87
C TYR A 457 -16.92 -2.85 2.38
N ILE A 458 -16.31 -3.82 1.70
CA ILE A 458 -16.74 -4.23 0.36
C ILE A 458 -17.66 -5.43 0.55
N ASP A 459 -18.95 -5.23 0.30
CA ASP A 459 -19.98 -6.22 0.57
C ASP A 459 -19.97 -7.35 -0.45
N VAL A 460 -19.93 -8.57 0.09
CA VAL A 460 -20.04 -9.85 -0.61
C VAL A 460 -21.25 -10.67 -0.13
N GLY A 461 -22.17 -10.05 0.61
CA GLY A 461 -23.47 -10.62 1.00
C GLY A 461 -23.81 -10.54 2.49
N ALA A 462 -22.82 -10.26 3.36
CA ALA A 462 -23.08 -10.18 4.80
C ALA A 462 -23.93 -8.95 5.18
N ALA A 463 -23.85 -7.85 4.40
CA ALA A 463 -24.66 -6.67 4.66
C ALA A 463 -26.17 -6.95 4.43
N ASP A 464 -26.53 -7.80 3.46
CA ASP A 464 -27.93 -8.21 3.27
C ASP A 464 -28.45 -9.02 4.47
N LEU A 465 -27.62 -9.87 5.09
CA LEU A 465 -28.00 -10.58 6.30
C LEU A 465 -28.23 -9.63 7.48
N VAL A 466 -27.47 -8.54 7.58
CA VAL A 466 -27.71 -7.47 8.56
C VAL A 466 -29.03 -6.77 8.24
N ALA A 467 -29.22 -6.33 7.00
CA ALA A 467 -30.42 -5.62 6.53
C ALA A 467 -31.71 -6.43 6.79
N ASP A 468 -31.67 -7.74 6.55
CA ASP A 468 -32.77 -8.68 6.78
C ASP A 468 -32.97 -9.03 8.27
N GLY A 469 -32.09 -8.58 9.17
CA GLY A 469 -32.13 -8.89 10.59
C GLY A 469 -31.72 -10.32 10.97
N LYS A 470 -31.14 -11.07 10.03
CA LYS A 470 -30.58 -12.41 10.24
C LYS A 470 -29.31 -12.38 11.09
N ILE A 471 -28.48 -11.36 10.87
CA ILE A 471 -27.44 -10.92 11.82
C ILE A 471 -28.06 -9.82 12.67
N LYS A 472 -28.03 -9.97 14.00
CA LYS A 472 -28.55 -8.95 14.92
C LYS A 472 -27.60 -7.75 14.92
N LEU A 473 -28.15 -6.55 15.14
CA LEU A 473 -27.40 -5.30 15.10
C LEU A 473 -27.71 -4.44 16.32
N LYS A 474 -26.65 -3.86 16.90
CA LYS A 474 -26.68 -2.79 17.89
C LYS A 474 -25.80 -1.64 17.41
N SER A 475 -26.40 -0.51 17.11
CA SER A 475 -25.72 0.64 16.50
C SER A 475 -25.67 1.85 17.43
N GLY A 476 -24.67 2.71 17.25
CA GLY A 476 -24.49 3.95 18.02
C GLY A 476 -24.13 3.72 19.49
N VAL A 477 -23.62 2.54 19.82
CA VAL A 477 -23.30 2.13 21.20
C VAL A 477 -21.85 1.65 21.31
N ASP A 478 -21.27 1.84 22.49
CA ASP A 478 -19.97 1.29 22.87
C ASP A 478 -20.16 0.17 23.91
N VAL A 479 -19.10 -0.58 24.20
CA VAL A 479 -19.10 -1.57 25.29
C VAL A 479 -18.78 -0.88 26.61
N ALA A 480 -19.70 -0.98 27.57
CA ALA A 480 -19.53 -0.43 28.91
C ALA A 480 -18.71 -1.39 29.80
N GLU A 481 -19.11 -2.67 29.85
CA GLU A 481 -18.41 -3.71 30.59
C GLU A 481 -18.78 -5.11 30.08
N LEU A 482 -17.96 -6.10 30.41
CA LEU A 482 -18.27 -7.52 30.31
C LEU A 482 -18.64 -8.03 31.71
N LYS A 483 -19.71 -8.82 31.80
CA LYS A 483 -20.06 -9.61 33.00
C LYS A 483 -19.63 -11.05 32.79
N GLU A 484 -19.94 -11.95 33.72
CA GLU A 484 -19.51 -13.37 33.59
C GLU A 484 -20.02 -14.05 32.31
N HIS A 485 -21.20 -13.69 31.80
CA HIS A 485 -21.84 -14.35 30.65
C HIS A 485 -22.47 -13.39 29.64
N SER A 486 -22.11 -12.11 29.68
CA SER A 486 -22.74 -11.09 28.84
C SER A 486 -21.86 -9.86 28.58
N VAL A 487 -22.23 -9.09 27.55
CA VAL A 487 -21.67 -7.80 27.18
C VAL A 487 -22.71 -6.71 27.46
N VAL A 488 -22.38 -5.77 28.32
CA VAL A 488 -23.22 -4.60 28.62
C VAL A 488 -22.79 -3.43 27.72
N LEU A 489 -23.76 -2.84 27.01
CA LEU A 489 -23.53 -1.72 26.10
C LEU A 489 -23.79 -0.39 26.80
N SER A 490 -23.34 0.70 26.19
CA SER A 490 -23.45 2.06 26.73
C SER A 490 -24.89 2.57 26.87
N ASP A 491 -25.85 1.95 26.18
CA ASP A 491 -27.30 2.23 26.31
C ASP A 491 -27.96 1.44 27.46
N GLY A 492 -27.17 0.66 28.21
CA GLY A 492 -27.65 -0.21 29.29
C GLY A 492 -28.20 -1.56 28.81
N SER A 493 -28.26 -1.82 27.50
CA SER A 493 -28.66 -3.13 27.00
C SER A 493 -27.58 -4.18 27.23
N GLU A 494 -28.02 -5.41 27.51
CA GLU A 494 -27.15 -6.52 27.86
C GLU A 494 -27.32 -7.66 26.86
N LEU A 495 -26.21 -8.15 26.32
CA LEU A 495 -26.15 -9.21 25.33
C LEU A 495 -25.51 -10.45 25.94
N GLU A 496 -26.24 -11.54 26.10
CA GLU A 496 -25.64 -12.83 26.46
C GLU A 496 -24.62 -13.25 25.39
N ALA A 497 -23.46 -13.75 25.83
CA ALA A 497 -22.37 -14.11 24.93
C ALA A 497 -21.56 -15.29 25.48
N ASP A 498 -21.33 -16.29 24.63
CA ASP A 498 -20.36 -17.35 24.84
C ASP A 498 -19.00 -17.01 24.21
N LEU A 499 -18.99 -16.08 23.24
CA LEU A 499 -17.80 -15.56 22.57
C LEU A 499 -17.94 -14.06 22.31
N VAL A 500 -16.85 -13.32 22.55
CA VAL A 500 -16.68 -11.93 22.11
C VAL A 500 -15.55 -11.83 21.11
N VAL A 501 -15.86 -11.37 19.89
CA VAL A 501 -14.86 -11.12 18.83
C VAL A 501 -14.58 -9.62 18.72
N TYR A 502 -13.33 -9.22 18.94
CA TYR A 502 -12.90 -7.83 18.72
C TYR A 502 -12.49 -7.64 17.25
N ALA A 503 -13.41 -7.15 16.42
CA ALA A 503 -13.15 -6.71 15.05
C ALA A 503 -12.80 -5.20 15.00
N THR A 504 -11.92 -4.79 15.91
CA THR A 504 -11.61 -3.39 16.27
C THR A 504 -10.45 -2.78 15.48
N GLY A 505 -9.99 -3.47 14.45
CA GLY A 505 -8.98 -2.98 13.49
C GLY A 505 -7.55 -3.06 14.01
N TYR A 506 -6.69 -2.19 13.49
CA TYR A 506 -5.25 -2.21 13.75
C TYR A 506 -4.74 -0.81 14.08
N GLY A 507 -3.66 -0.74 14.87
CA GLY A 507 -2.94 0.49 15.17
C GLY A 507 -2.03 0.94 14.02
N SER A 508 -1.45 2.13 14.14
CA SER A 508 -0.53 2.69 13.15
C SER A 508 0.79 1.90 13.09
N MET A 509 1.39 1.84 11.90
CA MET A 509 2.75 1.30 11.70
C MET A 509 3.81 2.04 12.53
N ASN A 510 3.55 3.31 12.88
CA ASN A 510 4.43 4.08 13.75
C ASN A 510 4.57 3.46 15.16
N GLY A 511 3.55 2.73 15.60
CA GLY A 511 3.60 1.99 16.85
C GLY A 511 4.67 0.90 16.85
N TRP A 512 5.06 0.36 15.68
CA TRP A 512 6.19 -0.58 15.59
C TRP A 512 7.54 0.12 15.68
N ALA A 513 7.67 1.34 15.16
CA ALA A 513 8.88 2.13 15.35
C ALA A 513 9.08 2.45 16.84
N ALA A 514 8.00 2.77 17.57
CA ALA A 514 8.05 3.00 19.00
C ALA A 514 8.45 1.74 19.80
N ASP A 515 7.86 0.59 19.46
CA ASP A 515 8.12 -0.67 20.17
C ASP A 515 9.51 -1.26 19.86
N LEU A 516 9.97 -1.18 18.60
CA LEU A 516 11.21 -1.83 18.16
C LEU A 516 12.43 -0.92 18.25
N ILE A 517 12.26 0.41 18.11
CA ILE A 517 13.38 1.36 18.07
C ILE A 517 13.37 2.21 19.34
N SER A 518 12.51 3.23 19.36
CA SER A 518 12.27 4.07 20.53
C SER A 518 11.08 4.99 20.29
N ARG A 519 10.50 5.51 21.38
CA ARG A 519 9.47 6.56 21.31
C ARG A 519 9.99 7.81 20.60
N GLU A 520 11.23 8.20 20.87
CA GLU A 520 11.87 9.36 20.27
C GLU A 520 12.01 9.24 18.75
N VAL A 521 12.39 8.07 18.23
CA VAL A 521 12.46 7.85 16.77
C VAL A 521 11.08 7.85 16.14
N ALA A 522 10.08 7.25 16.79
CA ALA A 522 8.70 7.28 16.30
C ALA A 522 8.13 8.71 16.23
N ASP A 523 8.44 9.54 17.24
CA ASP A 523 8.08 10.94 17.30
C ASP A 523 8.86 11.78 16.27
N LYS A 524 10.14 11.47 16.04
CA LYS A 524 10.97 12.09 15.01
C LYS A 524 10.46 11.80 13.60
N VAL A 525 9.94 10.60 13.33
CA VAL A 525 9.30 10.27 12.04
C VAL A 525 7.94 10.95 11.91
N GLY A 526 7.17 11.00 13.01
CA GLY A 526 5.79 11.45 13.01
C GLY A 526 4.83 10.44 12.39
N LYS A 527 3.54 10.77 12.36
CA LYS A 527 2.47 9.87 11.88
C LYS A 527 2.83 9.19 10.55
N VAL A 528 2.55 7.89 10.46
CA VAL A 528 2.63 7.10 9.22
C VAL A 528 1.21 6.82 8.74
N TRP A 529 0.97 7.01 7.44
CA TRP A 529 -0.34 6.98 6.77
C TRP A 529 -1.25 8.19 7.02
N GLY A 530 -2.09 8.50 6.04
CA GLY A 530 -2.97 9.66 5.97
C GLY A 530 -2.37 10.77 5.10
N LEU A 531 -3.25 11.66 4.62
CA LEU A 531 -2.92 12.75 3.70
C LEU A 531 -2.88 14.12 4.40
N GLY A 532 -3.41 14.18 5.62
CA GLY A 532 -3.57 15.43 6.35
C GLY A 532 -4.71 16.29 5.87
N SER A 533 -5.79 15.67 5.40
CA SER A 533 -6.92 16.38 4.81
C SER A 533 -7.87 17.03 5.83
N ASN A 534 -7.56 17.06 7.13
CA ASN A 534 -8.47 17.53 8.19
C ASN A 534 -9.82 16.80 8.19
N THR A 535 -9.79 15.51 7.86
CA THR A 535 -10.97 14.63 7.86
C THR A 535 -10.93 13.67 9.04
N THR A 536 -12.00 12.90 9.26
CA THR A 536 -12.09 11.96 10.37
C THR A 536 -10.88 11.01 10.45
N LYS A 537 -10.13 11.09 11.56
CA LYS A 537 -8.87 10.34 11.86
C LYS A 537 -7.65 10.70 10.98
N ASP A 538 -7.74 11.75 10.18
CA ASP A 538 -6.65 12.29 9.35
C ASP A 538 -6.41 13.78 9.63
N PRO A 539 -5.83 14.11 10.79
CA PRO A 539 -5.59 15.51 11.16
C PRO A 539 -4.59 16.16 10.20
N GLY A 540 -4.80 17.44 9.85
CA GLY A 540 -3.90 18.21 9.00
C GLY A 540 -2.59 18.61 9.69
N PRO A 541 -1.68 19.30 9.00
CA PRO A 541 -1.87 19.92 7.69
C PRO A 541 -1.77 18.92 6.54
N TRP A 542 -2.27 19.37 5.38
CA TRP A 542 -2.24 18.64 4.11
C TRP A 542 -0.80 18.42 3.62
N GLU A 543 -0.47 17.19 3.21
CA GLU A 543 0.90 16.82 2.82
C GLU A 543 1.08 16.53 1.33
N GLY A 544 -0.01 16.44 0.57
CA GLY A 544 -0.03 16.10 -0.86
C GLY A 544 0.14 14.60 -1.16
N GLU A 545 0.77 13.84 -0.26
CA GLU A 545 1.08 12.43 -0.41
C GLU A 545 0.84 11.65 0.89
N GLN A 546 0.86 10.32 0.80
CA GLN A 546 0.82 9.47 2.00
C GLN A 546 1.99 9.78 2.93
N ARG A 547 1.68 9.96 4.21
CA ARG A 547 2.66 10.21 5.28
C ARG A 547 3.67 9.09 5.43
N ASN A 548 4.95 9.42 5.27
CA ASN A 548 6.11 8.56 5.54
C ASN A 548 6.13 7.19 4.83
N MET A 549 5.19 6.91 3.92
CA MET A 549 5.11 5.65 3.19
C MET A 549 5.98 5.70 1.93
N TRP A 550 6.85 4.71 1.79
CA TRP A 550 7.65 4.43 0.60
C TRP A 550 8.65 5.53 0.20
N LYS A 551 8.90 6.48 1.10
CA LYS A 551 9.71 7.69 0.88
C LYS A 551 10.65 7.96 2.06
N PRO A 552 11.68 8.82 1.91
CA PRO A 552 12.60 9.16 2.99
C PRO A 552 11.84 9.72 4.19
N THR A 553 12.29 9.37 5.40
CA THR A 553 11.73 9.89 6.66
C THR A 553 12.74 10.81 7.34
N GLN A 554 12.28 11.53 8.37
CA GLN A 554 13.15 12.37 9.22
C GLN A 554 14.20 11.56 9.99
N GLN A 555 13.96 10.26 10.23
CA GLN A 555 15.02 9.36 10.69
C GLN A 555 15.76 8.82 9.47
N GLN A 556 17.04 9.20 9.36
CA GLN A 556 17.90 8.70 8.30
C GLN A 556 17.91 7.17 8.28
N ALA A 557 17.91 6.62 7.07
CA ALA A 557 17.96 5.19 6.80
C ALA A 557 16.80 4.36 7.38
N LEU A 558 15.72 4.99 7.83
CA LEU A 558 14.47 4.34 8.20
C LEU A 558 13.40 4.56 7.13
N TRP A 559 12.73 3.48 6.75
CA TRP A 559 11.69 3.47 5.71
C TRP A 559 10.46 2.69 6.18
N PHE A 560 9.28 3.09 5.70
CA PHE A 560 8.05 2.33 5.89
C PHE A 560 7.54 1.79 4.56
N HIS A 561 7.21 0.52 4.52
CA HIS A 561 6.67 -0.12 3.33
C HIS A 561 5.50 -1.03 3.69
N GLY A 562 4.46 -1.04 2.87
CA GLY A 562 3.22 -1.74 3.16
C GLY A 562 2.06 -1.23 2.33
N GLY A 563 0.86 -1.69 2.68
CA GLY A 563 -0.36 -1.48 1.91
C GLY A 563 -0.95 -2.81 1.44
N ASN A 564 -1.95 -2.73 0.57
CA ASN A 564 -2.48 -3.90 -0.15
C ASN A 564 -1.46 -4.42 -1.20
N LEU A 565 -1.82 -5.47 -1.95
CA LEU A 565 -0.93 -6.07 -2.95
C LEU A 565 -0.57 -5.08 -4.07
N HIS A 566 -1.54 -4.31 -4.56
CA HIS A 566 -1.31 -3.22 -5.51
C HIS A 566 -0.23 -2.24 -5.02
N GLN A 567 -0.39 -1.68 -3.81
CA GLN A 567 0.57 -0.70 -3.27
C GLN A 567 1.94 -1.33 -3.01
N SER A 568 1.97 -2.58 -2.55
CA SER A 568 3.21 -3.32 -2.34
C SER A 568 3.96 -3.51 -3.67
N ARG A 569 3.27 -3.92 -4.73
CA ARG A 569 3.85 -4.05 -6.09
C ARG A 569 4.31 -2.70 -6.65
N HIS A 570 3.44 -1.70 -6.61
CA HIS A 570 3.67 -0.41 -7.25
C HIS A 570 4.81 0.36 -6.57
N TYR A 571 4.73 0.55 -5.25
CA TYR A 571 5.67 1.40 -4.53
C TYR A 571 6.98 0.70 -4.13
N SER A 572 7.05 -0.64 -4.18
CA SER A 572 8.33 -1.35 -3.97
C SER A 572 9.37 -0.98 -5.02
N GLN A 573 8.95 -0.66 -6.26
CA GLN A 573 9.84 -0.22 -7.33
C GLN A 573 10.58 1.08 -6.95
N TYR A 574 9.83 2.11 -6.52
CA TYR A 574 10.43 3.41 -6.20
C TYR A 574 11.31 3.34 -4.96
N LEU A 575 10.89 2.57 -3.95
CA LEU A 575 11.70 2.35 -2.76
C LEU A 575 12.99 1.57 -3.08
N SER A 576 12.91 0.52 -3.90
CA SER A 576 14.10 -0.28 -4.25
C SER A 576 15.12 0.52 -5.07
N LEU A 577 14.67 1.38 -5.98
CA LEU A 577 15.56 2.25 -6.76
C LEU A 577 16.25 3.29 -5.87
N GLN A 578 15.53 3.86 -4.91
CA GLN A 578 16.10 4.75 -3.89
C GLN A 578 17.15 4.07 -3.01
N LEU A 579 16.91 2.82 -2.60
CA LEU A 579 17.85 2.03 -1.81
C LEU A 579 19.08 1.64 -2.64
N LYS A 580 18.88 1.21 -3.89
CA LYS A 580 19.97 0.89 -4.82
C LYS A 580 20.85 2.11 -5.10
N ALA A 581 20.27 3.28 -5.39
CA ALA A 581 21.04 4.49 -5.64
C ALA A 581 21.96 4.86 -4.46
N ARG A 582 21.45 4.77 -3.23
CA ARG A 582 22.23 5.01 -2.00
C ARG A 582 23.33 3.96 -1.78
N MET A 583 23.10 2.71 -2.17
CA MET A 583 24.11 1.65 -2.09
C MET A 583 25.28 1.92 -3.04
N GLU A 584 24.97 2.40 -4.25
CA GLU A 584 25.95 2.71 -5.30
C GLU A 584 26.62 4.09 -5.13
N GLY A 585 26.27 4.83 -4.07
CA GLY A 585 26.81 6.17 -3.81
C GLY A 585 26.32 7.24 -4.78
N ILE A 586 25.22 7.00 -5.49
CA ILE A 586 24.58 8.02 -6.33
C ILE A 586 24.00 9.11 -5.41
N PRO A 587 24.29 10.41 -5.64
CA PRO A 587 23.68 11.49 -4.87
C PRO A 587 22.15 11.44 -4.96
N THR A 588 21.48 11.46 -3.81
CA THR A 588 20.01 11.43 -3.69
C THR A 588 19.48 12.67 -2.97
N PRO A 589 19.65 13.88 -3.53
CA PRO A 589 19.16 15.12 -2.91
C PRO A 589 17.62 15.07 -2.80
N VAL A 590 17.12 14.88 -1.58
CA VAL A 590 15.69 14.75 -1.32
C VAL A 590 15.04 16.14 -1.33
N PHE A 591 14.08 16.36 -2.22
CA PHE A 591 13.24 17.54 -2.21
C PHE A 591 11.99 17.32 -1.34
N GLY A 592 11.65 18.29 -0.49
CA GLY A 592 10.40 18.30 0.27
C GLY A 592 10.28 17.16 1.28
N LEU A 593 11.33 16.93 2.08
CA LEU A 593 11.25 16.01 3.22
C LEU A 593 10.12 16.45 4.16
N GLN A 594 9.32 15.49 4.63
CA GLN A 594 8.07 15.78 5.31
C GLN A 594 8.31 16.40 6.69
N GLU A 595 7.66 17.53 6.97
CA GLU A 595 7.65 18.12 8.33
C GLU A 595 6.79 17.28 9.28
N VAL A 596 7.21 17.23 10.55
CA VAL A 596 6.51 16.48 11.59
C VAL A 596 5.53 17.38 12.29
N HIS A 597 4.24 17.09 12.15
CA HIS A 597 3.17 17.82 12.83
C HIS A 597 2.43 16.99 13.89
N HIS A 598 2.57 15.66 13.83
CA HIS A 598 1.89 14.72 14.72
C HIS A 598 2.88 13.71 15.29
N LEU A 599 3.02 13.70 16.60
CA LEU A 599 3.82 12.72 17.32
C LEU A 599 3.08 11.38 17.43
N SER A 600 3.82 10.32 17.74
CA SER A 600 3.33 8.92 17.71
C SER A 600 2.40 8.55 18.84
#